data_AF-A0A8K0G9H8-F1
#
_entry.id   AF-A0A8K0G9H8-F1
#
_cell.length_a   1.000
_cell.length_b   1.000
_cell.length_c   1.000
_cell.angle_alpha   90.00
_cell.angle_beta   90.00
_cell.angle_gamma   90.00
#
_symmetry.space_group_name_H-M   'P 1'
#
loop_
_entity.id
_entity.type
_entity.pdbx_description
1 polymer ?
#
loop_
_entity_poly.entity_id
_entity_poly.type
_entity_poly.pdbx_seq_one_letter_code
_entity_poly.pdbx_strand_id
1 'polypeptide(L)'
;VAFGDYTNEDLQAITEMVMKFEPETKDDVVKELESAYQLSKTLAQMWEQIPFDNEVLTVEKLQEKVPAVDWLEYINRIAGPTVQLTKDDKVTFLMQYLQPLMELIARTPKRDLANLMMWEVMKTVLPYYKDHAVNPNVGRDVRLTRAEFCAKEIEQ
;
A
#
# COMPACT_ATOMS: atom_id res chain seq x y z
N VAL A 1 6.97 -6.04 0.63
CA VAL A 1 6.20 -4.99 -0.06
C VAL A 1 7.01 -3.70 0.09
N ALA A 2 7.82 -3.37 -0.91
CA ALA A 2 8.39 -2.03 -0.97
C ALA A 2 7.23 -1.12 -1.36
N PHE A 3 6.95 -0.09 -0.57
CA PHE A 3 6.09 1.00 -1.02
C PHE A 3 6.81 1.61 -2.21
N GLY A 4 6.40 1.23 -3.43
CA GLY A 4 7.03 1.72 -4.65
C GLY A 4 7.02 3.24 -4.64
N ASP A 5 8.14 3.83 -5.06
CA ASP A 5 8.32 5.29 -5.10
C ASP A 5 7.13 5.93 -5.79
N TYR A 6 6.31 6.63 -5.02
CA TYR A 6 5.19 7.40 -5.56
C TYR A 6 5.81 8.55 -6.37
N THR A 7 5.70 8.48 -7.68
CA THR A 7 6.25 9.46 -8.60
C THR A 7 5.24 10.58 -8.86
N ASN A 8 5.70 11.71 -9.39
CA ASN A 8 4.78 12.75 -9.88
C ASN A 8 3.92 12.23 -11.05
N GLU A 9 4.38 11.20 -11.76
CA GLU A 9 3.67 10.55 -12.85
C GLU A 9 2.49 9.73 -12.32
N ASP A 10 2.64 9.09 -11.16
CA ASP A 10 1.53 8.45 -10.44
C ASP A 10 0.46 9.47 -10.07
N LEU A 11 0.83 10.61 -9.48
CA LEU A 11 -0.12 11.67 -9.11
C LEU A 11 -0.94 12.18 -10.32
N GLN A 12 -0.27 12.34 -11.46
CA GLN A 12 -0.93 12.73 -12.70
C GLN A 12 -1.89 11.63 -13.20
N ALA A 13 -1.46 10.37 -13.22
CA ALA A 13 -2.28 9.24 -13.63
C ALA A 13 -3.53 9.08 -12.75
N ILE A 14 -3.40 9.26 -11.44
CA ILE A 14 -4.55 9.22 -10.51
C ILE A 14 -5.52 10.34 -10.83
N THR A 15 -5.00 11.57 -10.96
CA THR A 15 -5.84 12.75 -11.19
C THR A 15 -6.62 12.57 -12.49
N GLU A 16 -5.97 12.13 -13.56
CA GLU A 16 -6.63 11.84 -14.84
C GLU A 16 -7.69 10.74 -14.72
N MET A 17 -7.41 9.69 -13.92
CA MET A 17 -8.37 8.62 -13.68
C MET A 17 -9.58 9.10 -12.89
N VAL A 18 -9.38 9.72 -11.73
CA VAL A 18 -10.47 10.20 -10.87
C VAL A 18 -11.34 11.19 -11.64
N MET A 19 -10.74 12.06 -12.44
CA MET A 19 -11.47 12.99 -13.31
C MET A 19 -12.34 12.31 -14.38
N LYS A 20 -12.02 11.08 -14.80
CA LYS A 20 -12.91 10.29 -15.69
C LYS A 20 -14.12 9.73 -14.96
N PHE A 21 -14.00 9.45 -13.66
CA PHE A 21 -15.11 8.94 -12.85
C PHE A 21 -15.96 10.09 -12.28
N GLU A 22 -15.33 11.18 -11.87
CA GLU A 22 -15.98 12.36 -11.29
C GLU A 22 -15.38 13.65 -11.88
N PRO A 23 -15.92 14.13 -13.02
CA PRO A 23 -15.34 15.27 -13.74
C PRO A 23 -15.58 16.64 -13.06
N GLU A 24 -16.45 16.73 -12.06
CA GLU A 24 -16.87 18.01 -11.46
C GLU A 24 -16.07 18.40 -10.19
N THR A 25 -15.12 17.59 -9.74
CA THR A 25 -14.46 17.74 -8.42
C THR A 25 -12.94 17.94 -8.46
N LYS A 26 -12.39 18.44 -9.59
CA LYS A 26 -10.94 18.49 -9.86
C LYS A 26 -10.08 19.03 -8.72
N ASP A 27 -10.44 20.20 -8.16
CA ASP A 27 -9.59 20.86 -7.15
C ASP A 27 -9.63 20.13 -5.81
N ASP A 28 -10.79 19.58 -5.44
CA ASP A 28 -10.95 18.77 -4.23
C ASP A 28 -10.21 17.43 -4.36
N VAL A 29 -10.30 16.80 -5.53
CA VAL A 29 -9.57 15.57 -5.87
C VAL A 29 -8.06 15.78 -5.77
N VAL A 30 -7.52 16.83 -6.40
CA VAL A 30 -6.08 17.12 -6.36
C VAL A 30 -5.60 17.33 -4.92
N LYS A 31 -6.37 18.06 -4.12
CA LYS A 31 -6.04 18.29 -2.71
C LYS A 31 -6.03 17.01 -1.88
N GLU A 32 -7.01 16.13 -2.11
CA GLU A 32 -7.11 14.84 -1.41
C GLU A 32 -6.00 13.87 -1.82
N LEU A 33 -5.62 13.88 -3.10
CA LEU A 33 -4.52 13.08 -3.61
C LEU A 33 -3.16 13.58 -3.11
N GLU A 34 -2.99 14.89 -2.94
CA GLU A 34 -1.77 15.47 -2.39
C GLU A 34 -1.53 14.99 -0.95
N SER A 35 -2.57 14.96 -0.09
CA SER A 35 -2.44 14.41 1.26
C SER A 35 -2.02 12.93 1.25
N ALA A 36 -2.64 12.11 0.39
CA ALA A 36 -2.27 10.70 0.24
C ALA A 36 -0.85 10.52 -0.29
N TYR A 37 -0.43 11.38 -1.22
CA TYR A 37 0.93 11.42 -1.77
C TYR A 37 1.96 11.71 -0.67
N GLN A 38 1.76 12.76 0.13
CA GLN A 38 2.67 13.11 1.23
C GLN A 38 2.76 12.00 2.28
N LEU A 39 1.64 11.34 2.58
CA LEU A 39 1.61 10.17 3.46
C LEU A 39 2.45 9.03 2.87
N SER A 40 2.31 8.73 1.58
CA SER A 40 3.12 7.71 0.91
C SER A 40 4.61 8.02 0.96
N LYS A 41 5.03 9.28 0.73
CA LYS A 41 6.44 9.67 0.84
C LYS A 41 6.98 9.48 2.24
N THR A 42 6.18 9.82 3.25
CA THR A 42 6.54 9.62 4.65
C THR A 42 6.78 8.13 4.94
N LEU A 43 5.89 7.26 4.46
CA LEU A 43 6.02 5.81 4.61
C LEU A 43 7.28 5.26 3.90
N ALA A 44 7.58 5.74 2.69
CA ALA A 44 8.77 5.36 1.95
C ALA A 44 10.06 5.78 2.68
N GLN A 45 10.12 7.05 3.13
CA GLN A 45 11.25 7.57 3.90
C GLN A 45 11.45 6.81 5.21
N MET A 46 10.36 6.48 5.91
CA MET A 46 10.44 5.62 7.10
C MET A 46 11.06 4.29 6.73
N TRP A 47 10.57 3.61 5.69
CA TRP A 47 11.07 2.32 5.26
C TRP A 47 12.58 2.33 4.92
N GLU A 48 13.06 3.36 4.22
CA GLU A 48 14.48 3.51 3.84
C GLU A 48 15.43 3.64 5.04
N GLN A 49 14.95 4.23 6.14
CA GLN A 49 15.79 4.56 7.30
C GLN A 49 15.89 3.43 8.33
N ILE A 50 15.21 2.30 8.11
CA ILE A 50 15.05 1.28 9.13
C ILE A 50 16.16 0.24 9.06
N PRO A 51 16.85 -0.05 10.18
CA PRO A 51 17.74 -1.20 10.24
C PRO A 51 16.92 -2.48 10.08
N PHE A 52 17.38 -3.37 9.20
CA PHE A 52 16.71 -4.64 8.87
C PHE A 52 16.86 -5.72 9.97
N ASP A 53 16.69 -5.32 11.22
CA ASP A 53 16.71 -6.22 12.37
C ASP A 53 15.30 -6.73 12.66
N ASN A 54 15.04 -7.96 12.23
CA ASN A 54 13.78 -8.65 12.51
C ASN A 54 13.77 -9.15 13.97
N GLU A 55 12.64 -8.96 14.65
CA GLU A 55 12.40 -9.56 15.95
C GLU A 55 11.42 -10.74 15.81
N VAL A 56 11.74 -11.88 16.44
CA VAL A 56 10.84 -13.04 16.52
C VAL A 56 10.22 -13.09 17.91
N LEU A 57 8.91 -13.04 17.97
CA LEU A 57 8.13 -12.95 19.20
C LEU A 57 6.80 -13.67 19.06
N THR A 58 6.14 -14.00 20.18
CA THR A 58 4.81 -14.62 20.15
C THR A 58 3.75 -13.58 19.83
N VAL A 59 2.59 -14.00 19.30
CA VAL A 59 1.46 -13.08 19.06
C VAL A 59 1.06 -12.34 20.34
N GLU A 60 1.12 -12.99 21.50
CA GLU A 60 0.89 -12.34 22.80
C GLU A 60 1.89 -11.21 23.08
N LYS A 61 3.19 -11.46 22.89
CA LYS A 61 4.23 -10.43 23.07
C LYS A 61 4.10 -9.29 22.06
N LEU A 62 3.61 -9.57 20.85
CA LEU A 62 3.32 -8.53 19.87
C LEU A 62 2.22 -7.60 20.38
N GLN A 63 1.15 -8.19 20.91
CA GLN A 63 0.01 -7.47 21.47
C GLN A 63 0.42 -6.56 22.63
N GLU A 64 1.32 -7.02 23.50
CA GLU A 64 1.86 -6.21 24.59
C GLU A 64 2.70 -5.04 24.07
N LYS A 65 3.58 -5.28 23.09
CA LYS A 65 4.50 -4.27 22.56
C LYS A 65 3.82 -3.22 21.67
N VAL A 66 2.77 -3.61 20.95
CA VAL A 66 2.06 -2.77 19.97
C VAL A 66 0.56 -2.98 20.12
N PRO A 67 -0.11 -2.38 21.11
CA PRO A 67 -1.49 -2.70 21.44
C PRO A 67 -2.54 -2.08 20.50
N ALA A 68 -2.12 -1.34 19.47
CA ALA A 68 -3.00 -0.57 18.59
C ALA A 68 -3.93 -1.43 17.71
N VAL A 69 -3.60 -2.71 17.52
CA VAL A 69 -4.35 -3.67 16.70
C VAL A 69 -4.57 -4.94 17.53
N ASP A 70 -5.73 -5.59 17.40
CA ASP A 70 -5.89 -6.97 17.85
C ASP A 70 -5.16 -7.89 16.86
N TRP A 71 -3.91 -8.21 17.14
CA TRP A 71 -3.04 -8.90 16.19
C TRP A 71 -3.47 -10.33 15.92
N LEU A 72 -4.00 -11.02 16.93
CA LEU A 72 -4.47 -12.39 16.78
C LEU A 72 -5.66 -12.42 15.82
N GLU A 73 -6.65 -11.55 16.05
CA GLU A 73 -7.81 -11.44 15.17
C GLU A 73 -7.40 -10.98 13.78
N TYR A 74 -6.55 -9.95 13.69
CA TYR A 74 -6.11 -9.36 12.42
C TYR A 74 -5.41 -10.39 11.53
N ILE A 75 -4.43 -11.11 12.07
CA ILE A 75 -3.67 -12.10 11.30
C ILE A 75 -4.58 -13.27 10.89
N ASN A 76 -5.44 -13.76 11.78
CA ASN A 76 -6.35 -14.87 11.45
C ASN A 76 -7.38 -14.48 10.39
N ARG A 77 -7.84 -13.22 10.36
CA ARG A 77 -8.70 -12.73 9.28
C ARG A 77 -7.99 -12.70 7.93
N ILE A 78 -6.69 -12.42 7.89
CA ILE A 78 -5.89 -12.40 6.66
C ILE A 78 -5.50 -13.81 6.21
N ALA A 79 -5.10 -14.67 7.15
CA ALA A 79 -4.68 -16.05 6.87
C ALA A 79 -5.83 -16.94 6.35
N GLY A 80 -7.08 -16.52 6.58
CA GLY A 80 -8.27 -17.24 6.13
C GLY A 80 -8.44 -18.58 6.87
N PRO A 81 -9.29 -19.49 6.36
CA PRO A 81 -9.53 -20.79 7.01
C PRO A 81 -8.32 -21.74 6.95
N THR A 82 -7.28 -21.39 6.19
CA THR A 82 -6.13 -22.26 5.89
C THR A 82 -5.19 -22.42 7.09
N VAL A 83 -5.01 -21.36 7.89
CA VAL A 83 -4.13 -21.37 9.05
C VAL A 83 -4.81 -20.60 10.17
N GLN A 84 -4.90 -21.20 11.36
CA GLN A 84 -5.38 -20.55 12.57
C GLN A 84 -4.23 -20.42 13.55
N LEU A 85 -3.83 -19.18 13.81
CA LEU A 85 -2.86 -18.85 14.83
C LEU A 85 -3.52 -18.80 16.20
N THR A 86 -2.70 -19.08 17.20
CA THR A 86 -2.94 -18.95 18.63
C THR A 86 -2.01 -17.89 19.21
N LYS A 87 -2.20 -17.53 20.47
CA LYS A 87 -1.38 -16.52 21.17
C LYS A 87 0.10 -16.90 21.28
N ASP A 88 0.38 -18.21 21.31
CA ASP A 88 1.73 -18.77 21.51
C ASP A 88 2.53 -18.88 20.21
N ASP A 89 1.86 -18.73 19.06
CA ASP A 89 2.53 -18.83 17.77
C ASP A 89 3.54 -17.71 17.56
N LYS A 90 4.69 -18.06 16.97
CA LYS A 90 5.77 -17.13 16.72
C LYS A 90 5.55 -16.40 15.41
N VAL A 91 5.73 -15.10 15.45
CA VAL A 91 5.64 -14.18 14.32
C VAL A 91 6.92 -13.36 14.22
N THR A 92 7.28 -12.96 13.00
CA THR A 92 8.47 -12.16 12.73
C THR A 92 8.04 -10.79 12.25
N PHE A 93 8.50 -9.73 12.93
CA PHE A 93 8.18 -8.35 12.59
C PHE A 93 9.41 -7.45 12.65
N LEU A 94 9.44 -6.43 11.79
CA LEU A 94 10.35 -5.29 11.90
C LEU A 94 9.80 -4.31 12.94
N MET A 95 10.09 -4.56 14.22
CA MET A 95 9.51 -3.77 15.33
C MET A 95 9.86 -2.29 15.25
N GLN A 96 11.07 -1.98 14.77
CA GLN A 96 11.53 -0.60 14.55
C GLN A 96 10.75 0.14 13.46
N TYR A 97 10.08 -0.59 12.55
CA TYR A 97 9.11 0.00 11.62
C TYR A 97 7.71 0.07 12.21
N LEU A 98 7.29 -1.04 12.81
CA LEU A 98 5.90 -1.26 13.17
C LEU A 98 5.40 -0.24 14.21
N GLN A 99 6.23 0.08 15.21
CA GLN A 99 5.89 1.05 16.24
C GLN A 99 5.68 2.47 15.67
N PRO A 100 6.65 3.08 14.96
CA PRO A 100 6.45 4.36 14.28
C PRO A 100 5.30 4.35 13.28
N LEU A 101 5.08 3.23 12.57
CA LEU A 101 3.96 3.09 11.65
C LEU A 101 2.62 3.19 12.37
N MET A 102 2.45 2.50 13.50
CA MET A 102 1.20 2.58 14.27
C MET A 102 0.97 3.99 14.82
N GLU A 103 2.01 4.68 15.26
CA GLU A 103 1.92 6.08 15.70
C GLU A 103 1.51 7.02 14.55
N LEU A 104 2.09 6.83 13.36
CA LEU A 104 1.70 7.57 12.16
C LEU A 104 0.23 7.31 11.82
N ILE A 105 -0.20 6.05 11.78
CA ILE A 105 -1.59 5.69 11.48
C ILE A 105 -2.55 6.31 12.49
N ALA A 106 -2.21 6.31 13.79
CA ALA A 106 -3.08 6.84 14.84
C ALA A 106 -3.35 8.35 14.71
N ARG A 107 -2.39 9.12 14.17
CA ARG A 107 -2.53 10.58 13.97
C ARG A 107 -3.02 10.98 12.57
N THR A 108 -2.98 10.08 11.61
CA THR A 108 -3.42 10.36 10.24
C THR A 108 -4.95 10.33 10.13
N PRO A 109 -5.58 11.33 9.50
CA PRO A 109 -7.02 11.30 9.23
C PRO A 109 -7.45 10.02 8.49
N LYS A 110 -8.59 9.44 8.88
CA LYS A 110 -9.11 8.21 8.26
C LYS A 110 -9.32 8.33 6.75
N ARG A 111 -9.69 9.53 6.28
CA ARG A 111 -9.87 9.82 4.85
C ARG A 111 -8.56 9.68 4.08
N ASP A 112 -7.46 10.22 4.63
CA ASP A 112 -6.14 10.16 3.99
C ASP A 112 -5.62 8.71 3.93
N LEU A 113 -5.83 7.94 5.00
CA LEU A 113 -5.52 6.50 5.02
C LEU A 113 -6.34 5.74 3.97
N ALA A 114 -7.64 6.01 3.88
CA ALA A 114 -8.52 5.36 2.90
C ALA A 114 -8.12 5.71 1.45
N ASN A 115 -7.79 6.97 1.19
CA ASN A 115 -7.35 7.43 -0.12
C ASN A 115 -6.02 6.76 -0.53
N LEU A 116 -5.05 6.68 0.39
CA LEU A 116 -3.80 5.96 0.14
C LEU A 116 -4.05 4.47 -0.12
N MET A 117 -4.84 3.79 0.72
CA MET A 117 -5.16 2.37 0.56
C MET A 117 -5.86 2.10 -0.78
N MET A 118 -6.83 2.94 -1.15
CA MET A 118 -7.52 2.83 -2.43
C MET A 118 -6.55 3.00 -3.58
N TRP A 119 -5.64 3.97 -3.51
CA TRP A 119 -4.65 4.16 -4.55
C TRP A 119 -3.72 2.95 -4.72
N GLU A 120 -3.23 2.36 -3.63
CA GLU A 120 -2.42 1.14 -3.72
C GLU A 120 -3.16 0.03 -4.47
N VAL A 121 -4.46 -0.13 -4.24
CA VAL A 121 -5.30 -1.06 -5.03
C VAL A 121 -5.36 -0.63 -6.50
N MET A 122 -5.62 0.64 -6.77
CA MET A 122 -5.75 1.14 -8.14
C MET A 122 -4.46 0.95 -8.96
N LYS A 123 -3.27 1.13 -8.38
CA LYS A 123 -1.99 0.82 -9.06
C LYS A 123 -1.93 -0.62 -9.58
N THR A 124 -2.48 -1.56 -8.82
CA THR A 124 -2.49 -2.98 -9.23
C THR A 124 -3.53 -3.26 -10.32
N VAL A 125 -4.63 -2.52 -10.36
CA VAL A 125 -5.75 -2.75 -11.28
C VAL A 125 -5.58 -1.98 -12.60
N LEU A 126 -4.95 -0.80 -12.55
CA LEU A 126 -4.78 0.13 -13.68
C LEU A 126 -4.24 -0.51 -14.96
N PRO A 127 -3.18 -1.34 -14.92
CA PRO A 127 -2.63 -1.98 -16.13
C PRO A 127 -3.64 -2.84 -16.90
N TYR A 128 -4.71 -3.33 -16.24
CA TYR A 128 -5.74 -4.17 -16.87
C TYR A 128 -6.90 -3.36 -17.44
N TYR A 129 -6.96 -2.04 -17.22
CA TYR A 129 -8.04 -1.19 -17.74
C TYR A 129 -7.82 -0.82 -19.21
N LYS A 130 -8.88 -0.95 -20.02
CA LYS A 130 -8.87 -0.95 -21.49
C LYS A 130 -8.20 0.29 -22.15
N ASP A 131 -8.25 1.44 -21.48
CA ASP A 131 -7.69 2.71 -21.96
C ASP A 131 -6.35 3.09 -21.28
N HIS A 132 -5.85 2.27 -20.36
CA HIS A 132 -4.68 2.57 -19.51
C HIS A 132 -3.60 1.49 -19.59
N ALA A 133 -3.27 1.06 -20.81
CA ALA A 133 -2.00 0.36 -21.10
C ALA A 133 -0.77 1.28 -20.93
N VAL A 134 -0.79 2.18 -19.94
CA VAL A 134 0.35 2.92 -19.45
C VAL A 134 0.54 2.44 -18.02
N ASN A 135 1.40 1.43 -17.88
CA ASN A 135 1.79 0.89 -16.59
C ASN A 135 2.68 1.93 -15.88
N PRO A 136 2.26 2.52 -14.76
CA PRO A 136 3.06 3.51 -14.04
C PRO A 136 4.35 2.89 -13.45
N ASN A 137 4.34 1.58 -13.21
CA ASN A 137 5.44 0.83 -12.60
C ASN A 137 6.40 0.20 -13.62
N VAL A 138 6.25 0.49 -14.92
CA VAL A 138 7.24 0.09 -15.93
C VAL A 138 7.95 1.36 -16.37
N GLY A 139 9.09 1.60 -15.72
CA GLY A 139 10.04 2.59 -16.20
C GLY A 139 10.26 2.44 -17.70
N ARG A 140 10.12 3.56 -18.41
CA ARG A 140 10.61 3.83 -19.76
C ARG A 140 10.49 2.68 -20.79
N ASP A 141 9.60 2.93 -21.75
CA ASP A 141 9.87 2.76 -23.20
C ASP A 141 9.51 1.45 -23.92
N VAL A 142 8.50 0.69 -23.47
CA VAL A 142 7.80 -0.24 -24.38
C VAL A 142 6.31 -0.19 -24.14
N ARG A 143 5.55 0.43 -25.06
CA ARG A 143 4.09 0.20 -25.13
C ARG A 143 3.88 -1.26 -25.54
N LEU A 144 3.80 -2.16 -24.57
CA LEU A 144 3.40 -3.53 -24.83
C LEU A 144 2.01 -3.51 -25.46
N THR A 145 1.84 -4.26 -26.53
CA THR A 145 0.50 -4.62 -26.99
C THR A 145 -0.21 -5.37 -25.87
N ARG A 146 -1.55 -5.36 -25.89
CA ARG A 146 -2.34 -6.10 -24.91
C ARG A 146 -1.97 -7.60 -24.87
N ALA A 147 -1.63 -8.18 -26.01
CA ALA A 147 -1.20 -9.57 -26.11
C ALA A 147 0.14 -9.80 -25.40
N GLU A 148 1.13 -8.92 -25.60
CA GLU A 148 2.44 -9.01 -24.93
C GLU A 148 2.33 -8.78 -23.42
N PHE A 149 1.49 -7.83 -22.99
CA PHE A 149 1.19 -7.62 -21.57
C PHE A 149 0.58 -8.89 -20.95
N CYS A 150 -0.47 -9.45 -21.56
CA CYS A 150 -1.08 -10.69 -21.05
C CYS A 150 -0.12 -11.88 -21.05
N ALA A 151 0.77 -12.00 -22.04
CA ALA A 151 1.77 -13.07 -22.06
C ALA A 151 2.74 -12.94 -20.88
N LYS A 152 3.22 -11.72 -20.58
CA LYS A 152 4.12 -11.46 -19.46
C LYS A 152 3.47 -11.71 -18.09
N GLU A 153 2.18 -11.44 -17.94
CA GLU A 153 1.45 -11.66 -16.68
C GLU A 153 1.20 -13.14 -16.39
N ILE A 154 1.13 -14.00 -17.41
CA ILE A 154 0.96 -15.45 -17.25
C ILE A 154 2.28 -16.12 -16.78
N GLU A 155 3.43 -15.50 -17.05
CA GLU A 155 4.75 -16.04 -16.72
C GLU A 155 5.26 -15.70 -15.31
N GLN A 156 4.55 -14.83 -14.57
CA GLN A 156 4.89 -14.41 -13.19
C GLN A 156 4.25 -15.31 -12.13
#